data_AF-A0A968R9G8-F1
#
_entry.id   AF-A0A968R9G8-F1
#
_cell.length_a   1.000
_cell.length_b   1.000
_cell.length_c   1.000
_cell.angle_alpha   90.00
_cell.angle_beta   90.00
_cell.angle_gamma   90.00
#
_symmetry.space_group_name_H-M   'P 1'
#
loop_
_entity.id
_entity.type
_entity.pdbx_description
1 polymer ?
#
loop_
_entity_poly.entity_id
_entity_poly.type
_entity_poly.pdbx_seq_one_letter_code
_entity_poly.pdbx_strand_id
1 'polypeptide(L)'
;MRLNAAALSDFKEKNKVVNLEEEAKSAVAVMAQLESQIDDAKSDLVKATAKSEAFQKELQMNPQQALTASNLSQSSAVQEALKEYQQVERQLTLEKNRYQESSPIITRLETKKASLKALLDQQIQQIVGPVPQQYDESLQIGEVKPKLIEEFIKVDVERQGLADRVSILSNALVGYKQRVQSLPTLEKQQRQLSRKLEEAEFAYAELQKKLQEIRIAENQKVGNARIIQQASLPQEPVASRKSLMLVSGAMLGTLAGIAAALVLESQDKSVKTIDEARDLFGLTLLGVIPAHKSEKIAGAISCDLVLVMEILNHLRDRLW
;
A
#
# COMPACT_ATOMS: atom_id res chain seq x y z
N MET A 1 1.98 8.71 1.71
CA MET A 1 0.51 8.57 1.60
C MET A 1 0.08 7.65 0.46
N ARG A 2 0.19 8.03 -0.84
CA ARG A 2 -0.32 7.21 -1.97
C ARG A 2 0.14 5.75 -2.00
N LEU A 3 1.43 5.49 -1.72
CA LEU A 3 1.97 4.12 -1.66
C LEU A 3 1.31 3.27 -0.56
N ASN A 4 1.09 3.85 0.63
CA ASN A 4 0.45 3.13 1.74
C ASN A 4 -1.04 2.88 1.48
N ALA A 5 -1.71 3.85 0.85
CA ALA A 5 -3.11 3.71 0.44
C ALA A 5 -3.27 2.61 -0.62
N ALA A 6 -2.39 2.59 -1.63
CA ALA A 6 -2.35 1.54 -2.64
C ALA A 6 -2.08 0.17 -2.00
N ALA A 7 -1.08 0.05 -1.12
CA ALA A 7 -0.78 -1.21 -0.44
C ALA A 7 -1.96 -1.75 0.40
N LEU A 8 -2.73 -0.88 1.06
CA LEU A 8 -3.95 -1.28 1.78
C LEU A 8 -5.07 -1.70 0.81
N SER A 9 -5.22 -1.01 -0.33
CA SER A 9 -6.17 -1.37 -1.37
C SER A 9 -5.84 -2.72 -2.00
N ASP A 10 -4.59 -2.92 -2.43
CA ASP A 10 -4.10 -4.16 -3.01
C ASP A 10 -4.25 -5.34 -2.05
N PHE A 11 -4.02 -5.11 -0.75
CA PHE A 11 -4.27 -6.11 0.28
C PHE A 11 -5.76 -6.50 0.35
N LYS A 12 -6.67 -5.53 0.34
CA LYS A 12 -8.12 -5.78 0.36
C LYS A 12 -8.57 -6.51 -0.91
N GLU A 13 -8.07 -6.11 -2.07
CA GLU A 13 -8.42 -6.69 -3.37
C GLU A 13 -7.89 -8.14 -3.49
N LYS A 14 -6.60 -8.36 -3.19
CA LYS A 14 -5.97 -9.69 -3.26
C LYS A 14 -6.64 -10.71 -2.34
N ASN A 15 -7.08 -10.27 -1.17
CA ASN A 15 -7.77 -11.14 -0.20
C ASN A 15 -9.30 -11.16 -0.37
N LYS A 16 -9.84 -10.36 -1.30
CA LYS A 16 -11.28 -10.17 -1.55
C LYS A 16 -12.08 -9.84 -0.29
N VAL A 17 -11.52 -9.01 0.58
CA VAL A 17 -12.16 -8.65 1.86
C VAL A 17 -12.46 -7.17 1.94
N VAL A 18 -13.74 -6.87 2.19
CA VAL A 18 -14.21 -5.51 2.48
C VAL A 18 -14.03 -5.20 3.97
N ASN A 19 -14.49 -6.09 4.85
CA ASN A 19 -14.39 -5.98 6.31
C ASN A 19 -14.05 -7.34 6.94
N LEU A 20 -12.83 -7.50 7.45
CA LEU A 20 -12.34 -8.74 8.05
C LEU A 20 -13.04 -9.07 9.38
N GLU A 21 -13.42 -8.06 10.17
CA GLU A 21 -14.07 -8.27 11.46
C GLU A 21 -15.50 -8.80 11.29
N GLU A 22 -16.24 -8.22 10.35
CA GLU A 22 -17.59 -8.67 10.02
C GLU A 22 -17.57 -10.06 9.36
N GLU A 23 -16.60 -10.31 8.48
CA GLU A 23 -16.39 -11.64 7.89
C GLU A 23 -16.09 -12.68 8.98
N ALA A 24 -15.28 -12.35 9.99
CA ALA A 24 -14.98 -13.25 11.10
C ALA A 24 -16.23 -13.59 11.91
N LYS A 25 -17.03 -12.60 12.28
CA LYS A 25 -18.30 -12.80 13.01
C LYS A 25 -19.26 -13.66 12.21
N SER A 26 -19.45 -13.35 10.93
CA SER A 26 -20.31 -14.10 10.02
C SER A 26 -19.81 -15.55 9.85
N ALA A 27 -18.51 -15.75 9.65
CA ALA A 27 -17.93 -17.08 9.48
C ALA A 27 -18.10 -17.95 10.73
N VAL A 28 -17.92 -17.40 11.94
CA VAL A 28 -18.17 -18.13 13.20
C VAL A 28 -19.66 -18.51 13.33
N ALA A 29 -20.58 -17.60 12.98
CA ALA A 29 -22.00 -17.89 13.01
C ALA A 29 -22.39 -19.00 12.00
N VAL A 30 -21.85 -18.95 10.78
CA VAL A 30 -22.06 -19.99 9.76
C VAL A 30 -21.46 -21.32 10.22
N MET A 31 -20.29 -21.32 10.86
CA MET A 31 -19.69 -22.54 11.41
C MET A 31 -20.57 -23.17 12.49
N ALA A 32 -21.09 -22.38 13.44
CA ALA A 32 -21.99 -22.88 14.47
C ALA A 32 -23.28 -23.47 13.86
N GLN A 33 -23.80 -22.82 12.80
CA GLN A 33 -24.96 -23.32 12.07
C GLN A 33 -24.65 -24.63 11.31
N LEU A 34 -23.49 -24.73 10.67
CA LEU A 34 -23.04 -25.96 10.00
C LEU A 34 -22.83 -27.10 11.01
N GLU A 35 -22.21 -26.83 12.16
CA GLU A 35 -22.03 -27.81 13.23
C GLU A 35 -23.38 -28.34 13.73
N SER A 36 -24.33 -27.44 13.99
CA SER A 36 -25.71 -27.82 14.35
C SER A 36 -26.36 -28.71 13.27
N GLN A 37 -26.29 -28.31 11.99
CA GLN A 37 -26.84 -29.11 10.89
C GLN A 37 -26.16 -30.47 10.69
N ILE A 38 -24.84 -30.55 10.95
CA ILE A 38 -24.08 -31.80 10.91
C ILE A 38 -24.55 -32.71 12.04
N ASP A 39 -24.75 -32.19 13.24
CA ASP A 39 -25.20 -32.96 14.39
C ASP A 39 -26.62 -33.47 14.20
N ASP A 40 -27.52 -32.65 13.67
CA ASP A 40 -28.87 -33.06 13.27
C ASP A 40 -28.82 -34.17 12.21
N ALA A 41 -28.06 -33.97 11.13
CA ALA A 41 -27.95 -34.94 10.04
C ALA A 41 -27.29 -36.26 10.51
N LYS A 42 -26.32 -36.20 11.42
CA LYS A 42 -25.72 -37.39 12.04
C LYS A 42 -26.71 -38.12 12.93
N SER A 43 -27.49 -37.39 13.73
CA SER A 43 -28.53 -37.97 14.58
C SER A 43 -29.55 -38.73 13.73
N ASP A 44 -30.01 -38.11 12.63
CA ASP A 44 -30.94 -38.75 11.70
C ASP A 44 -30.31 -39.92 10.96
N LEU A 45 -29.02 -39.80 10.56
CA LEU A 45 -28.28 -40.90 9.96
C LEU A 45 -28.21 -42.12 10.89
N VAL A 46 -27.95 -41.91 12.18
CA VAL A 46 -27.93 -42.98 13.19
C VAL A 46 -29.30 -43.63 13.31
N LYS A 47 -30.39 -42.84 13.33
CA LYS A 47 -31.76 -43.38 13.35
C LYS A 47 -32.07 -44.21 12.09
N ALA A 48 -31.74 -43.69 10.90
CA ALA A 48 -31.97 -44.37 9.63
C ALA A 48 -31.12 -45.65 9.52
N THR A 49 -29.88 -45.62 10.01
CA THR A 49 -28.99 -46.80 10.07
C THR A 49 -29.57 -47.86 10.99
N ALA A 50 -30.01 -47.50 12.20
CA ALA A 50 -30.64 -48.44 13.12
C ALA A 50 -31.92 -49.07 12.55
N LYS A 51 -32.75 -48.30 11.84
CA LYS A 51 -33.94 -48.82 11.12
C LYS A 51 -33.56 -49.78 9.99
N SER A 52 -32.57 -49.41 9.17
CA SER A 52 -32.05 -50.25 8.09
C SER A 52 -31.52 -51.58 8.63
N GLU A 53 -30.75 -51.56 9.72
CA GLU A 53 -30.26 -52.77 10.39
C GLU A 53 -31.39 -53.63 10.98
N ALA A 54 -32.44 -53.01 11.52
CA ALA A 54 -33.61 -53.74 12.02
C ALA A 54 -34.34 -54.46 10.88
N PHE A 55 -34.55 -53.79 9.74
CA PHE A 55 -35.13 -54.42 8.56
C PHE A 55 -34.24 -55.50 7.98
N GLN A 56 -32.92 -55.31 7.94
CA GLN A 56 -31.98 -56.34 7.50
C GLN A 56 -32.08 -57.60 8.38
N LYS A 57 -32.27 -57.45 9.70
CA LYS A 57 -32.44 -58.58 10.62
C LYS A 57 -33.80 -59.27 10.46
N GLU A 58 -34.89 -58.52 10.27
CA GLU A 58 -36.24 -59.09 10.07
C GLU A 58 -36.36 -59.80 8.72
N LEU A 59 -35.80 -59.21 7.66
CA LEU A 59 -35.86 -59.76 6.31
C LEU A 59 -34.75 -60.78 6.02
N GLN A 60 -33.69 -60.82 6.83
CA GLN A 60 -32.45 -61.58 6.56
C GLN A 60 -31.84 -61.25 5.19
N MET A 61 -32.07 -60.04 4.69
CA MET A 61 -31.66 -59.57 3.36
C MET A 61 -30.95 -58.22 3.44
N ASN A 62 -29.95 -58.01 2.59
CA ASN A 62 -29.32 -56.69 2.43
C ASN A 62 -30.13 -55.79 1.46
N PRO A 63 -29.85 -54.46 1.40
CA PRO A 63 -30.62 -53.54 0.55
C PRO A 63 -30.62 -53.89 -0.95
N GLN A 64 -29.51 -54.46 -1.45
CA GLN A 64 -29.38 -54.87 -2.85
C GLN A 64 -30.24 -56.11 -3.16
N GLN A 65 -30.27 -57.07 -2.24
CA GLN A 65 -31.13 -58.25 -2.31
C GLN A 65 -32.60 -57.85 -2.19
N ALA A 66 -32.94 -56.88 -1.34
CA ALA A 66 -34.30 -56.35 -1.22
C ALA A 66 -34.76 -55.63 -2.50
N LEU A 67 -33.91 -54.81 -3.13
CA LEU A 67 -34.16 -54.22 -4.45
C LEU A 67 -34.40 -55.30 -5.51
N THR A 68 -33.57 -56.34 -5.50
CA THR A 68 -33.68 -57.45 -6.45
C THR A 68 -34.96 -58.25 -6.22
N ALA A 69 -35.30 -58.55 -4.97
CA ALA A 69 -36.54 -59.22 -4.59
C ALA A 69 -37.77 -58.38 -4.97
N SER A 70 -37.71 -57.05 -4.82
CA SER A 70 -38.75 -56.14 -5.30
C SER A 70 -38.92 -56.25 -6.81
N ASN A 71 -37.82 -56.13 -7.57
CA ASN A 71 -37.85 -56.22 -9.04
C ASN A 71 -38.37 -57.57 -9.54
N LEU A 72 -37.93 -58.67 -8.91
CA LEU A 72 -38.42 -60.02 -9.20
C LEU A 72 -39.90 -60.17 -8.86
N SER A 73 -40.36 -59.62 -7.73
CA SER A 73 -41.76 -59.67 -7.33
C SER A 73 -42.66 -58.85 -8.25
N GLN A 74 -42.14 -57.84 -8.96
CA GLN A 74 -42.90 -57.03 -9.91
C GLN A 74 -42.91 -57.59 -11.34
N SER A 75 -42.07 -58.59 -11.64
CA SER A 75 -42.03 -59.23 -12.95
C SER A 75 -43.26 -60.13 -13.16
N SER A 76 -44.09 -59.80 -14.16
CA SER A 76 -45.28 -60.59 -14.51
C SER A 76 -44.92 -62.03 -14.89
N ALA A 77 -43.82 -62.23 -15.63
CA ALA A 77 -43.34 -63.56 -16.02
C ALA A 77 -42.96 -64.42 -14.82
N VAL A 78 -42.30 -63.84 -13.81
CA VAL A 78 -41.91 -64.54 -12.57
C VAL A 78 -43.14 -64.84 -11.72
N GLN A 79 -44.08 -63.90 -11.59
CA GLN A 79 -45.32 -64.11 -10.85
C GLN A 79 -46.18 -65.22 -11.44
N GLU A 80 -46.36 -65.25 -12.77
CA GLU A 80 -47.13 -66.28 -13.46
C GLU A 80 -46.49 -67.66 -13.29
N ALA A 81 -45.17 -67.76 -13.54
CA ALA A 81 -44.44 -69.01 -13.37
C ALA A 81 -44.46 -69.52 -11.92
N LEU A 82 -44.34 -68.62 -10.94
CA LEU A 82 -44.45 -68.97 -9.51
C LEU A 82 -45.85 -69.49 -9.17
N LYS A 83 -46.91 -68.84 -9.67
CA LYS A 83 -48.29 -69.26 -9.44
C LYS A 83 -48.56 -70.65 -10.00
N GLU A 84 -48.08 -70.93 -11.21
CA GLU A 84 -48.16 -72.27 -11.82
C GLU A 84 -47.36 -73.30 -11.03
N TYR A 85 -46.14 -72.96 -10.60
CA TYR A 85 -45.30 -73.82 -9.77
C TYR A 85 -45.98 -74.20 -8.45
N GLN A 86 -46.52 -73.22 -7.72
CA GLN A 86 -47.27 -73.44 -6.48
C GLN A 86 -48.53 -74.28 -6.70
N GLN A 87 -49.21 -74.12 -7.86
CA GLN A 87 -50.37 -74.93 -8.19
C GLN A 87 -50.00 -76.39 -8.45
N VAL A 88 -48.91 -76.65 -9.17
CA VAL A 88 -48.37 -78.00 -9.39
C VAL A 88 -47.89 -78.61 -8.08
N GLU A 89 -47.26 -77.83 -7.20
CA GLU A 89 -46.81 -78.29 -5.89
C GLU A 89 -48.00 -78.69 -4.99
N ARG A 90 -49.06 -77.88 -4.94
CA ARG A 90 -50.30 -78.25 -4.24
C ARG A 90 -50.92 -79.54 -4.79
N GLN A 91 -50.99 -79.69 -6.11
CA GLN A 91 -51.50 -80.92 -6.75
C GLN A 91 -50.64 -82.12 -6.38
N LEU A 92 -49.33 -81.96 -6.41
CA LEU A 92 -48.36 -83.01 -6.08
C LEU A 92 -48.50 -83.44 -4.61
N THR A 93 -48.69 -82.50 -3.68
CA THR A 93 -48.98 -82.81 -2.27
C THR A 93 -50.30 -83.57 -2.10
N LEU A 94 -51.36 -83.21 -2.83
CA LEU A 94 -52.65 -83.90 -2.78
C LEU A 94 -52.60 -85.30 -3.38
N GLU A 95 -51.87 -85.47 -4.50
CA GLU A 95 -51.75 -86.76 -5.18
C GLU A 95 -50.75 -87.70 -4.49
N LYS A 96 -49.73 -87.19 -3.78
CA LYS A 96 -48.82 -87.99 -2.94
C LYS A 96 -49.53 -88.66 -1.76
N ASN A 97 -50.66 -88.13 -1.30
CA ASN A 97 -51.48 -88.78 -0.28
C ASN A 97 -52.32 -89.95 -0.84
N ARG A 98 -52.50 -90.03 -2.16
CA ARG A 98 -53.40 -90.98 -2.82
C ARG A 98 -52.68 -92.04 -3.64
N TYR A 99 -51.49 -91.72 -4.13
CA TYR A 99 -50.69 -92.57 -5.01
C TYR A 99 -49.29 -92.77 -4.42
N GLN A 100 -48.70 -93.95 -4.66
CA GLN A 100 -47.30 -94.23 -4.31
C GLN A 100 -46.35 -93.42 -5.19
N GLU A 101 -45.16 -93.07 -4.68
CA GLU A 101 -44.17 -92.23 -5.36
C GLU A 101 -43.78 -92.72 -6.77
N SER A 102 -43.94 -94.02 -7.05
CA SER A 102 -43.70 -94.64 -8.36
C SER A 102 -44.84 -94.49 -9.37
N SER A 103 -45.95 -93.83 -9.02
CA SER A 103 -47.09 -93.64 -9.90
C SER A 103 -46.75 -92.72 -11.09
N PRO A 104 -47.16 -93.08 -12.34
CA PRO A 104 -46.93 -92.24 -13.52
C PRO A 104 -47.48 -90.81 -13.39
N ILE A 105 -48.49 -90.59 -12.55
CA ILE A 105 -49.09 -89.28 -12.29
C ILE A 105 -48.12 -88.41 -11.48
N ILE A 106 -47.51 -88.97 -10.42
CA ILE A 106 -46.55 -88.25 -9.58
C ILE A 106 -45.31 -87.90 -10.38
N THR A 107 -44.76 -88.85 -11.17
CA THR A 107 -43.59 -88.61 -12.02
C THR A 107 -43.85 -87.47 -13.02
N ARG A 108 -45.04 -87.41 -13.64
CA ARG A 108 -45.40 -86.32 -14.56
C ARG A 108 -45.48 -84.97 -13.84
N LEU A 109 -46.08 -84.92 -12.66
CA LEU A 109 -46.15 -83.70 -11.86
C LEU A 109 -44.76 -83.25 -11.38
N GLU A 110 -43.88 -84.19 -11.00
CA GLU A 110 -42.49 -83.89 -10.65
C GLU A 110 -41.70 -83.35 -11.85
N THR A 111 -41.88 -83.94 -13.03
CA THR A 111 -41.25 -83.45 -14.27
C THR A 111 -41.76 -82.05 -14.64
N LYS A 112 -43.06 -81.81 -14.48
CA LYS A 112 -43.66 -80.49 -14.68
C LYS A 112 -43.15 -79.47 -13.65
N LYS A 113 -43.01 -79.86 -12.38
CA LYS A 113 -42.40 -79.04 -11.32
C LYS A 113 -40.95 -78.67 -11.66
N ALA A 114 -40.15 -79.64 -12.11
CA ALA A 114 -38.75 -79.43 -12.48
C ALA A 114 -38.59 -78.48 -13.67
N SER A 115 -39.42 -78.63 -14.71
CA SER A 115 -39.40 -77.72 -15.87
C SER A 115 -39.85 -76.29 -15.52
N LEU A 116 -40.87 -76.13 -14.67
CA LEU A 116 -41.27 -74.82 -14.15
C LEU A 116 -40.16 -74.18 -13.30
N LYS A 117 -39.46 -74.98 -12.47
CA LYS A 117 -38.29 -74.50 -11.70
C LYS A 117 -37.18 -73.99 -12.64
N ALA A 118 -36.83 -74.77 -13.66
CA ALA A 118 -35.82 -74.35 -14.63
C ALA A 118 -36.19 -73.06 -15.39
N LEU A 119 -37.48 -72.87 -15.73
CA LEU A 119 -37.97 -71.63 -16.31
C LEU A 119 -37.86 -70.44 -15.35
N LEU A 120 -38.22 -70.63 -14.07
CA LEU A 120 -38.06 -69.62 -13.03
C LEU A 120 -36.59 -69.21 -12.88
N ASP A 121 -35.68 -70.18 -12.81
CA ASP A 121 -34.24 -69.92 -12.69
C ASP A 121 -33.71 -69.12 -13.89
N GLN A 122 -34.17 -69.44 -15.10
CA GLN A 122 -33.80 -68.70 -16.31
C GLN A 122 -34.33 -67.25 -16.29
N GLN A 123 -35.56 -67.03 -15.84
CA GLN A 123 -36.16 -65.68 -15.73
C GLN A 123 -35.45 -64.85 -14.65
N ILE A 124 -35.09 -65.46 -13.52
CA ILE A 124 -34.33 -64.81 -12.45
C ILE A 124 -32.94 -64.41 -12.98
N GLN A 125 -32.24 -65.29 -13.71
CA GLN A 125 -30.94 -64.97 -14.30
C GLN A 125 -31.01 -63.81 -15.31
N GLN A 126 -32.10 -63.68 -16.07
CA GLN A 126 -32.28 -62.57 -16.99
C GLN A 126 -32.49 -61.22 -16.28
N ILE A 127 -33.08 -61.21 -15.09
CA ILE A 127 -33.38 -59.99 -14.32
C ILE A 127 -32.20 -59.57 -13.44
N VAL A 128 -31.49 -60.53 -12.84
CA VAL A 128 -30.45 -60.28 -11.82
C VAL A 128 -29.03 -60.27 -12.41
N GLY A 129 -28.82 -60.80 -13.62
CA GLY A 129 -27.47 -61.03 -14.16
C GLY A 129 -26.80 -62.26 -13.52
N PRO A 130 -25.47 -62.49 -13.72
CA PRO A 130 -24.77 -63.62 -13.12
C PRO A 130 -24.82 -63.50 -11.59
N VAL A 131 -25.70 -64.28 -11.00
CA VAL A 131 -26.04 -64.24 -9.59
C VAL A 131 -24.90 -64.85 -8.78
N PRO A 132 -24.37 -64.19 -7.73
CA PRO A 132 -23.48 -64.86 -6.78
C PRO A 132 -24.24 -66.03 -6.16
N GLN A 133 -23.62 -67.21 -6.14
CA GLN A 133 -24.19 -68.55 -5.89
C GLN A 133 -24.95 -68.76 -4.57
N GLN A 134 -25.20 -67.70 -3.80
CA GLN A 134 -25.84 -67.72 -2.50
C GLN A 134 -27.28 -67.18 -2.59
N TYR A 135 -28.00 -67.57 -3.65
CA TYR A 135 -29.47 -67.51 -3.64
C TYR A 135 -29.95 -68.79 -3.01
N ASP A 136 -30.06 -68.74 -1.69
CA ASP A 136 -30.58 -69.85 -0.91
C ASP A 136 -32.03 -70.11 -1.35
N GLU A 137 -32.39 -71.38 -1.50
CA GLU A 137 -33.66 -71.86 -2.07
C GLU A 137 -34.90 -71.49 -1.23
N SER A 138 -34.72 -70.71 -0.17
CA SER A 138 -35.76 -70.06 0.64
C SER A 138 -36.35 -68.84 -0.07
N LEU A 139 -36.65 -68.99 -1.36
CA LEU A 139 -37.63 -68.18 -2.07
C LEU A 139 -39.02 -68.49 -1.49
N GLN A 140 -39.25 -68.11 -0.23
CA GLN A 140 -40.57 -67.91 0.35
C GLN A 140 -41.20 -66.66 -0.29
N ILE A 141 -41.19 -66.59 -1.64
CA ILE A 141 -41.82 -65.54 -2.43
C ILE A 141 -43.32 -65.44 -2.11
N GLY A 142 -43.90 -66.51 -1.55
CA GLY A 142 -45.28 -66.55 -1.05
C GLY A 142 -45.57 -65.72 0.21
N GLU A 143 -44.56 -65.38 1.02
CA GLU A 143 -44.71 -64.55 2.25
C GLU A 143 -43.79 -63.32 2.25
N VAL A 144 -43.26 -62.92 1.09
CA VAL A 144 -42.53 -61.66 0.98
C VAL A 144 -43.49 -60.54 1.33
N LYS A 145 -43.26 -59.84 2.46
CA LYS A 145 -44.01 -58.64 2.85
C LYS A 145 -43.58 -57.49 1.90
N PRO A 146 -44.27 -57.22 0.78
CA PRO A 146 -43.74 -56.30 -0.24
C PRO A 146 -43.64 -54.87 0.32
N LYS A 147 -44.54 -54.53 1.25
CA LYS A 147 -44.53 -53.27 2.00
C LYS A 147 -43.27 -53.09 2.86
N LEU A 148 -42.75 -54.18 3.44
CA LEU A 148 -41.58 -54.12 4.31
C LEU A 148 -40.30 -53.94 3.48
N ILE A 149 -40.22 -54.60 2.33
CA ILE A 149 -39.14 -54.40 1.35
C ILE A 149 -39.16 -52.96 0.81
N GLU A 150 -40.34 -52.43 0.46
CA GLU A 150 -40.47 -51.05 0.00
C GLU A 150 -40.00 -50.05 1.07
N GLU A 151 -40.42 -50.23 2.32
CA GLU A 151 -40.00 -49.37 3.43
C GLU A 151 -38.49 -49.48 3.71
N PHE A 152 -37.94 -50.69 3.63
CA PHE A 152 -36.50 -50.91 3.79
C PHE A 152 -35.68 -50.19 2.72
N ILE A 153 -36.10 -50.28 1.45
CA ILE A 153 -35.44 -49.57 0.34
C ILE A 153 -35.50 -48.05 0.58
N LYS A 154 -36.66 -47.51 0.98
CA LYS A 154 -36.82 -46.07 1.27
C LYS A 154 -35.88 -45.62 2.38
N VAL A 155 -35.82 -46.37 3.49
CA VAL A 155 -34.93 -46.07 4.61
C VAL A 155 -33.47 -46.18 4.22
N ASP A 156 -33.07 -47.14 3.37
CA ASP A 156 -31.68 -47.23 2.95
C ASP A 156 -31.27 -46.08 2.02
N VAL A 157 -32.14 -45.66 1.10
CA VAL A 157 -31.91 -44.47 0.27
C VAL A 157 -31.82 -43.22 1.14
N GLU A 158 -32.69 -43.06 2.15
CA GLU A 158 -32.63 -41.97 3.12
C GLU A 158 -31.31 -41.98 3.91
N ARG A 159 -30.89 -43.15 4.40
CA ARG A 159 -29.60 -43.34 5.10
C ARG A 159 -28.42 -42.91 4.23
N GLN A 160 -28.39 -43.31 2.95
CA GLN A 160 -27.33 -42.91 2.02
C GLN A 160 -27.34 -41.40 1.79
N GLY A 161 -28.51 -40.80 1.54
CA GLY A 161 -28.64 -39.35 1.37
C GLY A 161 -28.21 -38.55 2.60
N LEU A 162 -28.51 -39.05 3.81
CA LEU A 162 -28.05 -38.45 5.06
C LEU A 162 -26.54 -38.55 5.24
N ALA A 163 -25.94 -39.69 4.88
CA ALA A 163 -24.48 -39.86 4.91
C ALA A 163 -23.77 -38.89 3.97
N ASP A 164 -24.27 -38.73 2.75
CA ASP A 164 -23.76 -37.76 1.78
C ASP A 164 -23.92 -36.32 2.29
N ARG A 165 -25.07 -36.01 2.88
CA ARG A 165 -25.32 -34.69 3.49
C ARG A 165 -24.33 -34.39 4.62
N VAL A 166 -24.07 -35.35 5.51
CA VAL A 166 -23.06 -35.21 6.57
C VAL A 166 -21.68 -34.94 5.97
N SER A 167 -21.30 -35.66 4.91
CA SER A 167 -20.02 -35.48 4.22
C SER A 167 -19.89 -34.07 3.61
N ILE A 168 -20.90 -33.62 2.86
CA ILE A 168 -20.92 -32.30 2.21
C ILE A 168 -20.84 -31.17 3.25
N LEU A 169 -21.66 -31.24 4.30
CA LEU A 169 -21.66 -30.23 5.37
C LEU A 169 -20.34 -30.23 6.14
N SER A 170 -19.77 -31.41 6.42
CA SER A 170 -18.47 -31.52 7.10
C SER A 170 -17.34 -30.91 6.27
N ASN A 171 -17.35 -31.13 4.94
CA ASN A 171 -16.38 -30.51 4.04
C ASN A 171 -16.53 -28.99 3.99
N ALA A 172 -17.77 -28.48 3.97
CA ALA A 172 -18.01 -27.04 4.07
C ALA A 172 -17.47 -26.46 5.38
N LEU A 173 -17.72 -27.13 6.51
CA LEU A 173 -17.21 -26.74 7.82
C LEU A 173 -15.68 -26.67 7.86
N VAL A 174 -14.99 -27.64 7.25
CA VAL A 174 -13.52 -27.63 7.15
C VAL A 174 -13.03 -26.40 6.39
N GLY A 175 -13.66 -26.05 5.27
CA GLY A 175 -13.33 -24.84 4.51
C GLY A 175 -13.49 -23.56 5.33
N TYR A 176 -14.60 -23.42 6.05
CA TYR A 176 -14.81 -22.27 6.95
C TYR A 176 -13.82 -22.25 8.12
N LYS A 177 -13.50 -23.41 8.73
CA LYS A 177 -12.49 -23.51 9.80
C LYS A 177 -11.13 -23.02 9.32
N GLN A 178 -10.68 -23.44 8.14
CA GLN A 178 -9.43 -22.97 7.54
C GLN A 178 -9.46 -21.47 7.27
N ARG A 179 -10.57 -20.94 6.75
CA ARG A 179 -10.74 -19.50 6.52
C ARG A 179 -10.61 -18.73 7.83
N VAL A 180 -11.35 -19.11 8.87
CA VAL A 180 -11.32 -18.45 10.19
C VAL A 180 -9.93 -18.51 10.84
N GLN A 181 -9.19 -19.60 10.69
CA GLN A 181 -7.81 -19.70 11.18
C GLN A 181 -6.86 -18.69 10.51
N SER A 182 -7.11 -18.31 9.25
CA SER A 182 -6.30 -17.32 8.54
C SER A 182 -6.65 -15.87 8.88
N LEU A 183 -7.87 -15.59 9.34
CA LEU A 183 -8.37 -14.23 9.57
C LEU A 183 -7.54 -13.41 10.57
N PRO A 184 -7.09 -13.93 11.72
CA PRO A 184 -6.28 -13.15 12.66
C PRO A 184 -4.98 -12.62 12.04
N THR A 185 -4.35 -13.41 11.18
CA THR A 185 -3.11 -13.01 10.49
C THR A 185 -3.40 -11.90 9.47
N LEU A 186 -4.49 -12.04 8.70
CA LEU A 186 -4.94 -11.02 7.76
C LEU A 186 -5.32 -9.72 8.49
N GLU A 187 -6.02 -9.83 9.61
CA GLU A 187 -6.43 -8.67 10.40
C GLU A 187 -5.22 -7.92 10.97
N LYS A 188 -4.22 -8.65 11.48
CA LYS A 188 -2.95 -8.05 11.92
C LYS A 188 -2.26 -7.29 10.79
N GLN A 189 -2.18 -7.88 9.60
CA GLN A 189 -1.59 -7.23 8.41
C GLN A 189 -2.39 -5.99 7.99
N GLN A 190 -3.72 -6.08 7.96
CA GLN A 190 -4.59 -4.95 7.65
C GLN A 190 -4.40 -3.80 8.64
N ARG A 191 -4.40 -4.09 9.95
CA ARG A 191 -4.15 -3.08 11.00
C ARG A 191 -2.78 -2.43 10.85
N GLN A 192 -1.75 -3.19 10.49
CA GLN A 192 -0.42 -2.63 10.22
C GLN A 192 -0.42 -1.68 9.02
N LEU A 193 -1.05 -2.06 7.91
CA LEU A 193 -1.16 -1.21 6.72
C LEU A 193 -2.01 0.03 6.99
N SER A 194 -3.11 -0.11 7.74
CA SER A 194 -3.96 1.01 8.16
C SER A 194 -3.20 2.01 9.01
N ARG A 195 -2.44 1.54 10.02
CA ARG A 195 -1.60 2.43 10.84
C ARG A 195 -0.56 3.18 10.02
N LYS A 196 0.12 2.50 9.08
CA LYS A 196 1.08 3.16 8.17
C LYS A 196 0.43 4.20 7.26
N LEU A 197 -0.82 3.97 6.85
CA LEU A 197 -1.58 4.95 6.09
C LEU A 197 -1.91 6.17 6.96
N GLU A 198 -2.46 5.93 8.15
CA GLU A 198 -2.83 6.97 9.12
C GLU A 198 -1.62 7.83 9.53
N GLU A 199 -0.48 7.21 9.86
CA GLU A 199 0.79 7.89 10.16
C GLU A 199 1.23 8.79 8.98
N ALA A 200 1.12 8.29 7.74
CA ALA A 200 1.51 9.03 6.55
C ALA A 200 0.52 10.15 6.20
N GLU A 201 -0.77 9.99 6.51
CA GLU A 201 -1.80 11.02 6.38
C GLU A 201 -1.59 12.13 7.41
N PHE A 202 -1.31 11.76 8.66
CA PHE A 202 -0.98 12.71 9.72
C PHE A 202 0.26 13.53 9.38
N ALA A 203 1.37 12.88 9.01
CA ALA A 203 2.60 13.58 8.63
C ALA A 203 2.41 14.50 7.42
N TYR A 204 1.61 14.07 6.44
CA TYR A 204 1.27 14.90 5.28
C TYR A 204 0.44 16.13 5.66
N ALA A 205 -0.57 15.95 6.51
CA ALA A 205 -1.39 17.04 7.03
C ALA A 205 -0.56 18.04 7.86
N GLU A 206 0.36 17.54 8.69
CA GLU A 206 1.29 18.38 9.46
C GLU A 206 2.21 19.19 8.55
N LEU A 207 2.79 18.56 7.53
CA LEU A 207 3.64 19.26 6.56
C LEU A 207 2.87 20.32 5.79
N GLN A 208 1.63 20.03 5.37
CA GLN A 208 0.76 21.03 4.74
C GLN A 208 0.48 22.21 5.67
N LYS A 209 0.17 21.94 6.95
CA LYS A 209 -0.04 22.98 7.95
C LYS A 209 1.21 23.86 8.12
N LYS A 210 2.39 23.25 8.25
CA LYS A 210 3.67 23.98 8.35
C LYS A 210 3.96 24.82 7.13
N LEU A 211 3.70 24.28 5.93
CA LEU A 211 3.85 25.01 4.67
C LEU A 211 2.91 26.22 4.61
N GLN A 212 1.67 26.08 5.10
CA GLN A 212 0.73 27.20 5.19
C GLN A 212 1.18 28.24 6.23
N GLU A 213 1.68 27.82 7.39
CA GLU A 213 2.27 28.71 8.41
C GLU A 213 3.44 29.52 7.84
N ILE A 214 4.36 28.87 7.11
CA ILE A 214 5.50 29.54 6.45
C ILE A 214 5.00 30.54 5.39
N ARG A 215 4.05 30.16 4.53
CA ARG A 215 3.48 31.07 3.52
C ARG A 215 2.81 32.29 4.15
N ILE A 216 2.14 32.12 5.29
CA ILE A 216 1.56 33.25 6.03
C ILE A 216 2.67 34.12 6.60
N ALA A 217 3.71 33.54 7.20
CA ALA A 217 4.86 34.27 7.74
C ALA A 217 5.65 35.03 6.67
N GLU A 218 5.85 34.47 5.47
CA GLU A 218 6.49 35.15 4.34
C GLU A 218 5.68 36.37 3.85
N ASN A 219 4.35 36.29 3.90
CA ASN A 219 3.47 37.40 3.53
C ASN A 219 3.31 38.46 4.64
N GLN A 220 3.75 38.16 5.87
CA GLN A 220 3.81 39.16 6.93
C GLN A 220 4.99 40.10 6.66
N LYS A 221 4.68 41.34 6.25
CA LYS A 221 5.68 42.41 6.17
C LYS A 221 6.18 42.72 7.58
N VAL A 222 7.32 42.16 7.95
CA VAL A 222 8.02 42.52 9.19
C VAL A 222 8.62 43.91 9.02
N GLY A 223 7.91 44.94 9.49
CA GLY A 223 8.38 46.32 9.50
C GLY A 223 9.46 46.53 10.58
N ASN A 224 10.65 45.96 10.40
CA ASN A 224 11.75 46.06 11.37
C ASN A 224 12.58 47.35 11.27
N ALA A 225 12.27 48.24 10.32
CA ALA A 225 12.95 49.52 10.20
C ALA A 225 11.95 50.63 9.87
N ARG A 226 11.90 51.65 10.72
CA ARG A 226 11.27 52.93 10.43
C ARG A 226 12.39 53.94 10.21
N ILE A 227 12.42 54.58 9.05
CA ILE A 227 13.38 55.65 8.78
C ILE A 227 13.02 56.81 9.72
N ILE A 228 13.78 57.00 10.80
CA ILE A 228 13.60 58.11 11.75
C ILE A 228 14.17 59.40 11.16
N GLN A 229 15.28 59.29 10.40
CA GLN A 229 15.93 60.42 9.76
C GLN A 229 16.56 59.99 8.44
N GLN A 230 16.27 60.74 7.37
CA GLN A 230 16.94 60.55 6.08
C GLN A 230 18.39 61.01 6.19
N ALA A 231 19.30 60.35 5.47
CA ALA A 231 20.72 60.67 5.50
C ALA A 231 20.95 62.13 5.08
N SER A 232 21.53 62.94 5.96
CA SER A 232 21.94 64.31 5.64
C SER A 232 23.30 64.32 4.95
N LEU A 233 23.41 65.11 3.89
CA LEU A 233 24.69 65.37 3.23
C LEU A 233 25.57 66.21 4.17
N PRO A 234 26.85 65.84 4.38
CA PRO A 234 27.75 66.62 5.21
C PRO A 234 28.00 67.98 4.55
N GLN A 235 27.69 69.06 5.26
CA GLN A 235 27.90 70.43 4.77
C GLN A 235 29.39 70.82 4.72
N GLU A 236 30.24 70.12 5.47
CA GLU A 236 31.68 70.37 5.51
C GLU A 236 32.49 69.09 5.19
N PRO A 237 33.63 69.21 4.49
CA PRO A 237 34.49 68.09 4.20
C PRO A 237 35.11 67.53 5.49
N VAL A 238 35.02 66.22 5.69
CA VAL A 238 35.55 65.50 6.88
C VAL A 238 37.08 65.67 7.06
N ALA A 239 37.80 66.13 6.03
CA ALA A 239 39.23 66.39 6.09
C ALA A 239 39.66 67.65 5.32
N SER A 240 39.31 68.84 5.81
CA SER A 240 39.85 70.11 5.27
C SER A 240 41.29 70.35 5.76
N ARG A 241 42.28 69.72 5.11
CA ARG A 241 43.72 70.01 5.35
C ARG A 241 44.27 71.08 4.41
N LYS A 242 43.39 71.90 3.81
CA LYS A 242 43.76 72.94 2.83
C LYS A 242 44.69 73.99 3.44
N SER A 243 44.43 74.42 4.69
CA SER A 243 45.28 75.37 5.41
C SER A 243 46.68 74.83 5.66
N LEU A 244 46.78 73.56 6.08
CA LEU A 244 48.06 72.89 6.35
C LEU A 244 48.89 72.73 5.07
N MET A 245 48.25 72.41 3.94
CA MET A 245 48.91 72.38 2.62
C MET A 245 49.39 73.77 2.18
N LEU A 246 48.60 74.82 2.40
CA LEU A 246 49.00 76.20 2.07
C LEU A 246 50.21 76.67 2.89
N VAL A 247 50.20 76.44 4.20
CA VAL A 247 51.28 76.83 5.10
C VAL A 247 52.58 76.07 4.78
N SER A 248 52.50 74.76 4.57
CA SER A 248 53.67 73.96 4.20
C SER A 248 54.24 74.34 2.82
N GLY A 249 53.38 74.62 1.85
CA GLY A 249 53.80 75.11 0.53
C GLY A 249 54.51 76.48 0.60
N ALA A 250 53.98 77.43 1.38
CA ALA A 250 54.61 78.73 1.57
C ALA A 250 55.98 78.63 2.23
N MET A 251 56.11 77.78 3.27
CA MET A 251 57.37 77.56 3.99
C MET A 251 58.43 76.89 3.11
N LEU A 252 58.05 75.86 2.34
CA LEU A 252 58.97 75.20 1.41
C LEU A 252 59.37 76.11 0.24
N GLY A 253 58.44 76.90 -0.29
CA GLY A 253 58.70 77.86 -1.36
C GLY A 253 59.67 78.96 -0.94
N THR A 254 59.55 79.49 0.28
CA THR A 254 60.50 80.49 0.81
C THR A 254 61.89 79.89 1.01
N LEU A 255 61.98 78.69 1.59
CA LEU A 255 63.26 77.98 1.73
C LEU A 255 63.93 77.73 0.37
N ALA A 256 63.18 77.27 -0.62
CA ALA A 256 63.68 77.06 -1.97
C ALA A 256 64.12 78.36 -2.64
N GLY A 257 63.38 79.47 -2.44
CA GLY A 257 63.74 80.78 -2.96
C GLY A 257 65.05 81.33 -2.37
N ILE A 258 65.24 81.19 -1.06
CA ILE A 258 66.50 81.58 -0.38
C ILE A 258 67.66 80.72 -0.90
N ALA A 259 67.48 79.41 -1.00
CA ALA A 259 68.49 78.51 -1.54
C ALA A 259 68.86 78.88 -2.99
N ALA A 260 67.87 79.17 -3.84
CA ALA A 260 68.09 79.61 -5.21
C ALA A 260 68.82 80.96 -5.28
N ALA A 261 68.49 81.92 -4.42
CA ALA A 261 69.17 83.21 -4.35
C ALA A 261 70.66 83.06 -3.99
N LEU A 262 70.98 82.20 -3.00
CA LEU A 262 72.36 81.91 -2.62
C LEU A 262 73.15 81.19 -3.72
N VAL A 263 72.51 80.27 -4.46
CA VAL A 263 73.13 79.60 -5.61
C VAL A 263 73.36 80.56 -6.78
N LEU A 264 72.45 81.51 -7.00
CA LEU A 264 72.63 82.57 -8.00
C LEU A 264 73.76 83.52 -7.58
N GLU A 265 73.84 83.87 -6.30
CA GLU A 265 74.90 84.74 -5.79
C GLU A 265 76.28 84.09 -5.80
N SER A 266 76.40 82.78 -5.54
CA SER A 266 77.71 82.10 -5.60
C SER A 266 78.24 81.90 -7.03
N GLN A 267 77.35 81.89 -8.04
CA GLN A 267 77.74 81.87 -9.46
C GLN A 267 77.99 83.27 -10.03
N ASP A 268 77.62 84.33 -9.31
CA ASP A 268 77.88 85.71 -9.71
C ASP A 268 79.37 86.06 -9.48
N LYS A 269 80.17 85.92 -10.53
CA LYS A 269 81.61 86.30 -10.56
C LYS A 269 81.80 87.82 -10.73
N SER A 270 80.98 88.62 -10.06
CA SER A 270 81.10 90.08 -10.09
C SER A 270 81.89 90.56 -8.88
N VAL A 271 83.01 91.25 -9.14
CA VAL A 271 83.90 91.86 -8.14
C VAL A 271 83.15 93.01 -7.48
N LYS A 272 82.68 92.82 -6.25
CA LYS A 272 81.79 93.78 -5.56
C LYS A 272 82.51 94.62 -4.51
N THR A 273 83.76 94.31 -4.19
CA THR A 273 84.54 95.01 -3.16
C THR A 273 85.87 95.52 -3.71
N ILE A 274 86.28 96.72 -3.28
CA ILE A 274 87.51 97.41 -3.79
C ILE A 274 88.77 96.54 -3.60
N ASP A 275 88.79 95.70 -2.56
CA ASP A 275 89.91 94.80 -2.28
C ASP A 275 89.99 93.62 -3.26
N GLU A 276 88.87 93.10 -3.77
CA GLU A 276 88.84 92.03 -4.78
C GLU A 276 89.36 92.52 -6.16
N ALA A 277 89.18 93.81 -6.48
CA ALA A 277 89.72 94.41 -7.69
C ALA A 277 91.25 94.62 -7.64
N ARG A 278 91.82 94.80 -6.44
CA ARG A 278 93.26 94.99 -6.23
C ARG A 278 94.03 93.70 -6.48
N ASP A 279 93.56 92.58 -5.94
CA ASP A 279 94.25 91.29 -6.02
C ASP A 279 94.18 90.66 -7.43
N LEU A 280 93.13 90.95 -8.21
CA LEU A 280 92.99 90.43 -9.58
C LEU A 280 93.83 91.19 -10.62
N PHE A 281 94.01 92.51 -10.46
CA PHE A 281 94.61 93.35 -11.50
C PHE A 281 96.02 93.87 -11.17
N GLY A 282 96.53 93.70 -9.94
CA GLY A 282 97.96 93.94 -9.61
C GLY A 282 98.46 95.38 -9.81
N LEU A 283 97.57 96.37 -9.92
CA LEU A 283 97.88 97.77 -10.23
C LEU A 283 97.66 98.68 -9.01
N THR A 284 98.59 99.60 -8.78
CA THR A 284 98.54 100.56 -7.66
C THR A 284 97.42 101.58 -7.87
N LEU A 285 96.52 101.68 -6.88
CA LEU A 285 95.36 102.58 -6.90
C LEU A 285 95.82 104.05 -6.88
N LEU A 286 95.70 104.75 -8.00
CA LEU A 286 96.13 106.14 -8.18
C LEU A 286 95.05 107.19 -7.83
N GLY A 287 93.85 106.75 -7.44
CA GLY A 287 92.77 107.63 -7.00
C GLY A 287 91.40 107.06 -7.34
N VAL A 288 90.43 107.24 -6.42
CA VAL A 288 89.04 106.83 -6.63
C VAL A 288 88.27 108.04 -7.15
N ILE A 289 87.66 107.92 -8.33
CA ILE A 289 86.77 108.96 -8.86
C ILE A 289 85.38 108.72 -8.25
N PRO A 290 84.89 109.61 -7.36
CA PRO A 290 83.56 109.47 -6.80
C PRO A 290 82.52 109.68 -7.90
N ALA A 291 81.80 108.62 -8.26
CA ALA A 291 80.63 108.74 -9.11
C ALA A 291 79.54 109.50 -8.34
N HIS A 292 79.23 110.73 -8.79
CA HIS A 292 78.08 111.45 -8.28
C HIS A 292 76.81 110.74 -8.75
N LYS A 293 75.97 110.40 -7.78
CA LYS A 293 74.66 109.78 -7.92
C LYS A 293 73.80 110.60 -8.88
N SER A 294 73.42 110.02 -10.02
CA SER A 294 72.30 110.50 -10.82
C SER A 294 71.03 110.02 -10.12
N GLU A 295 70.30 110.99 -9.60
CA GLU A 295 69.03 110.87 -8.93
C GLU A 295 67.95 110.46 -9.94
N LYS A 296 67.65 109.16 -10.05
CA LYS A 296 66.33 108.69 -10.48
C LYS A 296 65.51 108.41 -9.22
N ILE A 297 64.80 109.45 -8.76
CA ILE A 297 63.73 109.33 -7.78
C ILE A 297 62.41 109.17 -8.55
N ALA A 298 61.85 107.96 -8.42
CA ALA A 298 60.44 107.61 -8.28
C ALA A 298 60.45 106.05 -8.21
N GLY A 299 60.26 105.36 -7.08
CA GLY A 299 59.33 105.64 -5.99
C GLY A 299 57.92 105.66 -6.56
N ALA A 300 57.04 104.66 -6.41
CA ALA A 300 56.97 103.59 -5.45
C ALA A 300 56.21 102.40 -6.06
N ILE A 301 56.68 101.20 -5.72
CA ILE A 301 55.86 99.99 -5.69
C ILE A 301 55.20 100.00 -4.32
N SER A 302 53.90 100.30 -4.25
CA SER A 302 52.99 99.76 -3.23
C SER A 302 51.55 100.18 -3.50
N CYS A 303 50.66 99.20 -3.37
CA CYS A 303 49.22 99.29 -3.15
C CYS A 303 48.32 99.80 -4.29
N ASP A 304 47.76 98.83 -5.02
CA ASP A 304 46.31 98.62 -4.88
C ASP A 304 45.95 97.13 -4.99
N LEU A 305 46.15 96.41 -3.88
CA LEU A 305 45.59 95.07 -3.64
C LEU A 305 44.09 95.15 -3.28
N VAL A 306 43.48 96.36 -3.32
CA VAL A 306 42.07 96.60 -3.00
C VAL A 306 41.14 96.23 -4.17
N LEU A 307 41.63 96.24 -5.41
CA LEU A 307 40.80 96.01 -6.60
C LEU A 307 40.41 94.54 -6.87
N VAL A 308 41.11 93.56 -6.29
CA VAL A 308 40.74 92.13 -6.46
C VAL A 308 39.68 91.70 -5.44
N MET A 309 39.52 92.42 -4.32
CA MET A 309 38.53 92.10 -3.30
C MET A 309 37.14 92.67 -3.64
N GLU A 310 37.07 93.73 -4.45
CA GLU A 310 35.80 94.35 -4.88
C GLU A 310 35.11 93.58 -6.03
N ILE A 311 35.88 92.91 -6.90
CA ILE A 311 35.31 92.04 -7.96
C ILE A 311 34.81 90.71 -7.37
N LEU A 312 35.40 90.21 -6.28
CA LEU A 312 34.89 89.04 -5.56
C LEU A 312 33.66 89.37 -4.70
N ASN A 313 33.47 90.63 -4.31
CA ASN A 313 32.28 91.08 -3.60
C ASN A 313 31.11 91.42 -4.55
N HIS A 314 31.40 91.87 -5.77
CA HIS A 314 30.37 92.16 -6.78
C HIS A 314 29.80 90.92 -7.49
N LEU A 315 30.49 89.78 -7.45
CA LEU A 315 29.95 88.48 -7.89
C LEU A 315 29.10 87.76 -6.83
N ARG A 316 29.10 88.24 -5.58
CA ARG A 316 28.24 87.74 -4.50
C ARG A 316 26.82 88.33 -4.54
N ASP A 317 26.63 89.49 -5.18
CA ASP A 317 25.31 90.12 -5.35
C ASP A 317 24.63 89.79 -6.70
N ARG A 318 25.21 88.86 -7.49
CA ARG A 318 24.68 88.40 -8.79
C ARG A 318 24.32 86.92 -8.84
N LEU A 319 24.20 86.28 -7.68
CA LEU A 319 23.65 84.93 -7.48
C LEU A 319 22.64 84.97 -6.33
N TRP A 320 21.51 85.61 -6.59
CA TRP A 320 20.19 85.07 -6.29
C TRP A 320 19.53 84.73 -7.63
#